data_AF-A0A066YR01-F1
#
_entry.id   AF-A0A066YR01-F1
#
_cell.length_a   1.000
_cell.length_b   1.000
_cell.length_c   1.000
_cell.angle_alpha   90.00
_cell.angle_beta   90.00
_cell.angle_gamma   90.00
#
_symmetry.space_group_name_H-M   'P 1'
#
loop_
_entity.id
_entity.type
_entity.pdbx_description
1 polymer ?
#
loop_
_entity_poly.entity_id
_entity_poly.type
_entity_poly.pdbx_seq_one_letter_code
_entity_poly.pdbx_strand_id
1 'polypeptide(L)'
;MTLLAGEVPLVPEAAAAPAVSLLPQTAAALGALAAAAERLPWQRAAQAYGGAGLHRLGAAPAEPGTVPPPRTGPSAADTADAALAADDAPWLRARILVKRARYALEVCSAPDGELLELDRVLGRHQEASDSAATVATAARTPRITPATAYVLGVVHADQRLDVEAARYDFGRQWPVVAPGLVGPAAVASD
;
A
#
# COMPACT_ATOMS: atom_id res chain seq x y z
N MET A 1 20.60 40.31 -4.41
CA MET A 1 21.11 38.92 -4.43
C MET A 1 20.82 38.31 -3.08
N THR A 2 19.83 37.43 -3.02
CA THR A 2 19.35 36.81 -1.79
C THR A 2 20.22 35.58 -1.50
N LEU A 3 20.98 35.62 -0.41
CA LEU A 3 21.77 34.48 0.05
C LEU A 3 20.81 33.41 0.60
N LEU A 4 20.79 32.26 -0.06
CA LEU A 4 20.16 31.05 0.45
C LEU A 4 20.98 30.54 1.64
N ALA A 5 20.39 30.61 2.83
CA ALA A 5 20.85 29.89 4.01
C ALA A 5 20.68 28.38 3.73
N GLY A 6 21.78 27.65 3.53
CA GLY A 6 21.70 26.22 3.20
C GLY A 6 22.97 25.40 3.34
N GLU A 7 24.15 26.01 3.42
CA GLU A 7 25.40 25.26 3.57
C GLU A 7 25.72 25.05 5.06
N VAL A 8 25.06 24.06 5.67
CA VAL A 8 25.52 23.49 6.95
C VAL A 8 26.76 22.66 6.63
N PRO A 9 27.93 22.93 7.22
CA PRO A 9 29.12 22.14 6.97
C PRO A 9 28.86 20.70 7.42
N LEU A 10 28.96 19.76 6.46
CA LEU A 10 28.97 18.33 6.75
C LEU A 10 30.21 18.05 7.60
N VAL A 11 30.00 17.90 8.92
CA VAL A 11 31.05 17.52 9.87
C VAL A 11 31.63 16.18 9.42
N PRO A 12 32.96 15.99 9.45
CA PRO A 12 33.57 14.72 9.04
C PRO A 12 32.97 13.55 9.81
N GLU A 13 32.95 12.42 9.11
CA GLU A 13 32.29 11.18 9.44
C GLU A 13 32.77 10.57 10.76
N ALA A 14 32.22 11.05 11.88
CA ALA A 14 32.19 10.31 13.12
C ALA A 14 31.14 9.20 12.99
N ALA A 15 31.24 8.29 12.02
CA ALA A 15 30.16 7.40 11.57
C ALA A 15 29.66 6.38 12.60
N ALA A 16 30.45 6.02 13.61
CA ALA A 16 30.06 4.92 14.53
C ALA A 16 29.15 5.37 15.68
N ALA A 17 29.40 6.53 16.29
CA ALA A 17 28.61 7.04 17.41
C ALA A 17 27.13 7.37 17.08
N PRO A 18 26.80 8.02 15.93
CA PRO A 18 25.42 8.32 15.56
C PRO A 18 24.65 7.06 15.18
N ALA A 19 25.26 6.09 14.50
CA ALA A 19 24.61 4.83 14.13
C ALA A 19 24.15 4.05 15.38
N VAL A 20 25.00 3.93 16.40
CA VAL A 20 24.66 3.29 17.68
C VAL A 20 23.51 4.03 18.39
N SER A 21 23.49 5.36 18.33
CA SER A 21 22.43 6.17 18.94
C SER A 21 21.06 6.03 18.25
N LEU A 22 21.03 5.54 17.00
CA LEU A 22 19.83 5.37 16.18
C LEU A 22 19.27 3.95 16.21
N LEU A 23 20.01 2.98 16.77
CA LEU A 23 19.56 1.59 16.89
C LEU A 23 18.19 1.44 17.57
N PRO A 24 17.86 2.18 18.66
CA PRO A 24 16.53 2.13 19.26
C PRO A 24 15.41 2.59 18.30
N GLN A 25 15.68 3.60 17.48
CA GLN A 25 14.74 4.14 16.50
C GLN A 25 14.54 3.17 15.34
N THR A 26 15.61 2.49 14.91
CA THR A 26 15.54 1.41 13.92
C THR A 26 14.72 0.24 14.44
N ALA A 27 14.97 -0.21 15.67
CA ALA A 27 14.17 -1.25 16.32
C ALA A 27 12.69 -0.85 16.43
N ALA A 28 12.39 0.40 16.80
CA ALA A 28 11.03 0.91 16.85
C ALA A 28 10.35 0.95 15.46
N ALA A 29 11.11 1.26 14.40
CA ALA A 29 10.59 1.24 13.03
C ALA A 29 10.26 -0.19 12.55
N LEU A 30 11.14 -1.15 12.82
CA LEU A 30 10.94 -2.57 12.52
C LEU A 30 9.76 -3.14 13.31
N GLY A 31 9.67 -2.85 14.62
CA GLY A 31 8.54 -3.25 15.46
C GLY A 31 7.21 -2.65 15.02
N ALA A 32 7.20 -1.38 14.60
CA ALA A 32 6.00 -0.75 14.07
C ALA A 32 5.54 -1.37 12.74
N LEU A 33 6.48 -1.79 11.89
CA LEU A 33 6.18 -2.53 10.66
C LEU A 33 5.57 -3.90 10.98
N ALA A 34 6.19 -4.68 11.88
CA ALA A 34 5.68 -5.98 12.31
C ALA A 34 4.25 -5.87 12.89
N ALA A 35 4.01 -4.92 13.80
CA ALA A 35 2.70 -4.68 14.40
C ALA A 35 1.65 -4.15 13.40
N ALA A 36 2.06 -3.55 12.28
CA ALA A 36 1.14 -3.16 11.22
C ALA A 36 0.77 -4.35 10.32
N ALA A 37 1.72 -5.23 10.04
CA ALA A 37 1.48 -6.43 9.26
C ALA A 37 0.49 -7.39 9.95
N GLU A 38 0.51 -7.48 11.27
CA GLU A 38 -0.49 -8.26 12.04
C GLU A 38 -1.94 -7.79 11.83
N ARG A 39 -2.13 -6.52 11.44
CA ARG A 39 -3.45 -5.91 11.19
C ARG A 39 -3.87 -5.94 9.72
N LEU A 40 -3.05 -6.52 8.83
CA LEU A 40 -3.40 -6.62 7.42
C LEU A 40 -4.53 -7.63 7.20
N PRO A 41 -5.38 -7.41 6.16
CA PRO A 41 -6.48 -8.32 5.83
C PRO A 41 -5.96 -9.58 5.10
N TRP A 42 -5.25 -10.45 5.81
CA TRP A 42 -4.57 -11.63 5.27
C TRP A 42 -5.48 -12.62 4.54
N GLN A 43 -6.76 -12.69 4.91
CA GLN A 43 -7.72 -13.58 4.23
C GLN A 43 -7.81 -13.28 2.73
N ARG A 44 -7.64 -12.01 2.33
CA ARG A 44 -7.64 -11.61 0.92
C ARG A 44 -6.31 -11.84 0.22
N ALA A 45 -5.21 -11.65 0.96
CA ALA A 45 -3.86 -11.87 0.45
C ALA A 45 -3.49 -13.36 0.30
N ALA A 46 -4.30 -14.29 0.81
CA ALA A 46 -4.01 -15.71 0.76
C ALA A 46 -4.28 -16.37 -0.62
N GLN A 47 -5.03 -15.70 -1.52
CA GLN A 47 -5.43 -16.26 -2.81
C GLN A 47 -4.94 -15.38 -3.96
N ALA A 48 -4.27 -15.99 -4.94
CA ALA A 48 -3.71 -15.29 -6.11
C ALA A 48 -4.77 -14.58 -6.99
N TYR A 49 -6.06 -14.95 -6.84
CA TYR A 49 -7.19 -14.38 -7.56
C TYR A 49 -8.44 -14.31 -6.66
N GLY A 50 -8.39 -13.47 -5.64
CA GLY A 50 -9.49 -13.31 -4.69
C GLY A 50 -10.63 -12.46 -5.23
N GLY A 51 -11.60 -13.06 -5.94
CA GLY A 51 -12.90 -12.43 -6.22
C GLY A 51 -13.70 -12.03 -4.97
N ALA A 52 -13.20 -12.37 -3.77
CA ALA A 52 -13.77 -12.04 -2.47
C ALA A 52 -14.05 -10.55 -2.26
N GLY A 53 -13.25 -9.66 -2.87
CA GLY A 53 -13.53 -8.22 -2.84
C GLY A 53 -14.85 -7.85 -3.54
N LEU A 54 -15.21 -8.58 -4.60
CA LEU A 54 -16.45 -8.35 -5.36
C LEU A 54 -17.70 -8.79 -4.58
N HIS A 55 -17.59 -9.79 -3.70
CA HIS A 55 -18.72 -10.25 -2.89
C HIS A 55 -19.25 -9.16 -1.94
N ARG A 56 -18.40 -8.26 -1.44
CA ARG A 56 -18.82 -7.11 -0.63
C ARG A 56 -19.48 -6.01 -1.47
N LEU A 57 -19.15 -5.92 -2.75
CA LEU A 57 -19.69 -4.94 -3.69
C LEU A 57 -21.01 -5.39 -4.34
N GLY A 58 -21.49 -6.61 -4.04
CA GLY A 58 -22.76 -7.12 -4.53
C GLY A 58 -23.91 -6.20 -4.12
N ALA A 59 -24.49 -5.50 -5.09
CA ALA A 59 -25.70 -4.72 -4.88
C ALA A 59 -26.85 -5.65 -4.47
N ALA A 60 -27.69 -5.19 -3.53
CA ALA A 60 -28.98 -5.83 -3.28
C ALA A 60 -29.74 -5.96 -4.62
N PRO A 61 -30.41 -7.10 -4.88
CA PRO A 61 -31.15 -7.29 -6.13
C PRO A 61 -32.13 -6.14 -6.32
N ALA A 62 -31.97 -5.42 -7.43
CA ALA A 62 -32.95 -4.42 -7.84
C ALA A 62 -34.21 -5.18 -8.27
N GLU A 63 -35.27 -5.08 -7.47
CA GLU A 63 -36.59 -5.64 -7.78
C GLU A 63 -37.05 -5.10 -9.15
N PRO A 64 -37.31 -5.98 -10.14
CA PRO A 64 -37.74 -5.53 -11.46
C PRO A 64 -39.05 -4.74 -11.34
N GLY A 65 -39.03 -3.48 -11.77
CA GLY A 65 -40.25 -2.63 -11.88
C GLY A 65 -40.37 -1.50 -10.87
N THR A 66 -39.44 -1.34 -9.93
CA THR A 66 -39.40 -0.13 -9.07
C THR A 66 -38.59 0.98 -9.75
N VAL A 67 -39.24 2.10 -10.04
CA VAL A 67 -38.54 3.35 -10.40
C VAL A 67 -37.75 3.79 -9.17
N PRO A 68 -36.41 3.87 -9.25
CA PRO A 68 -35.61 4.31 -8.10
C PRO A 68 -36.02 5.74 -7.72
N PRO A 69 -36.17 6.06 -6.43
CA PRO A 69 -36.40 7.44 -6.02
C PRO A 69 -35.26 8.35 -6.53
N PRO A 70 -35.52 9.67 -6.70
CA PRO A 70 -34.48 10.62 -7.09
C PRO A 70 -33.30 10.50 -6.12
N ARG A 71 -32.12 10.18 -6.66
CA ARG A 71 -30.91 9.92 -5.88
C ARG A 71 -30.36 11.24 -5.33
N THR A 72 -30.58 11.49 -4.05
CA THR A 72 -30.00 12.62 -3.30
C THR A 72 -28.70 12.27 -2.57
N GLY A 73 -28.16 11.06 -2.78
CA GLY A 73 -26.94 10.55 -2.14
C GLY A 73 -25.89 10.04 -3.13
N PRO A 74 -24.71 9.60 -2.64
CA PRO A 74 -23.64 9.06 -3.48
C PRO A 74 -24.14 7.87 -4.29
N SER A 75 -23.66 7.72 -5.52
CA SER A 75 -24.07 6.60 -6.36
C SER A 75 -23.55 5.27 -5.77
N ALA A 76 -24.17 4.15 -6.16
CA ALA A 76 -23.68 2.82 -5.78
C ALA A 76 -22.23 2.60 -6.22
N ALA A 77 -21.83 3.17 -7.36
CA ALA A 77 -20.45 3.15 -7.84
C ALA A 77 -19.51 3.96 -6.93
N ASP A 78 -19.91 5.18 -6.52
CA ASP A 78 -19.10 5.98 -5.59
C ASP A 78 -18.93 5.29 -4.23
N THR A 79 -19.96 4.57 -3.79
CA THR A 79 -19.93 3.79 -2.54
C THR A 79 -19.00 2.57 -2.67
N ALA A 80 -19.01 1.91 -3.83
CA ALA A 80 -18.11 0.80 -4.13
C ALA A 80 -16.64 1.26 -4.16
N ASP A 81 -16.35 2.36 -4.84
CA ASP A 81 -15.01 2.93 -4.93
C ASP A 81 -14.48 3.34 -3.55
N ALA A 82 -15.32 3.95 -2.71
CA ALA A 82 -14.96 4.30 -1.34
C ALA A 82 -14.65 3.05 -0.48
N ALA A 83 -15.41 1.97 -0.66
CA ALA A 83 -15.15 0.70 0.04
C ALA A 83 -13.83 0.07 -0.41
N LEU A 84 -13.53 0.11 -1.72
CA LEU A 84 -12.26 -0.37 -2.26
C LEU A 84 -11.07 0.45 -1.75
N ALA A 85 -11.19 1.78 -1.71
CA ALA A 85 -10.17 2.67 -1.17
C ALA A 85 -9.92 2.42 0.33
N ALA A 86 -10.97 2.16 1.10
CA ALA A 86 -10.84 1.78 2.51
C ALA A 86 -10.10 0.45 2.69
N ASP A 87 -10.27 -0.48 1.74
CA ASP A 87 -9.56 -1.76 1.72
C ASP A 87 -8.08 -1.64 1.31
N ASP A 88 -7.74 -0.62 0.52
CA ASP A 88 -6.35 -0.32 0.11
C ASP A 88 -5.56 0.41 1.22
N ALA A 89 -6.22 1.21 2.07
CA ALA A 89 -5.57 2.05 3.08
C ALA A 89 -4.59 1.31 4.03
N PRO A 90 -4.87 0.09 4.55
CA PRO A 90 -3.91 -0.65 5.38
C PRO A 90 -2.62 -1.00 4.63
N TRP A 91 -2.71 -1.28 3.33
CA TRP A 91 -1.56 -1.63 2.47
C TRP A 91 -0.70 -0.41 2.17
N LEU A 92 -1.31 0.75 1.92
CA LEU A 92 -0.60 2.03 1.86
C LEU A 92 0.17 2.32 3.14
N ARG A 93 -0.48 2.08 4.28
CA ARG A 93 0.15 2.28 5.59
C ARG A 93 1.34 1.34 5.79
N ALA A 94 1.22 0.07 5.40
CA ALA A 94 2.32 -0.88 5.43
C ALA A 94 3.49 -0.40 4.57
N ARG A 95 3.25 0.13 3.37
CA ARG A 95 4.31 0.65 2.49
C ARG A 95 5.10 1.79 3.13
N ILE A 96 4.40 2.73 3.77
CA ILE A 96 5.04 3.84 4.50
C ILE A 96 5.96 3.30 5.60
N LEU A 97 5.53 2.25 6.31
CA LEU A 97 6.32 1.65 7.38
C LEU A 97 7.50 0.84 6.84
N VAL A 98 7.35 0.14 5.71
CA VAL A 98 8.47 -0.52 5.01
C VAL A 98 9.53 0.51 4.64
N LYS A 99 9.14 1.63 4.00
CA LYS A 99 10.08 2.71 3.65
C LYS A 99 10.78 3.29 4.87
N ARG A 100 10.04 3.52 5.96
CA ARG A 100 10.62 4.03 7.21
C ARG A 100 11.64 3.05 7.82
N ALA A 101 11.34 1.76 7.85
CA ALA A 101 12.26 0.74 8.32
C ALA A 101 13.50 0.65 7.44
N ARG A 102 13.31 0.69 6.11
CA ARG A 102 14.40 0.73 5.12
C ARG A 102 15.33 1.91 5.35
N TYR A 103 14.80 3.14 5.42
CA TYR A 103 15.61 4.32 5.68
C TYR A 103 16.32 4.28 7.04
N ALA A 104 15.71 3.67 8.06
CA ALA A 104 16.36 3.48 9.35
C ALA A 104 17.53 2.50 9.29
N LEU A 105 17.45 1.44 8.46
CA LEU A 105 18.55 0.52 8.21
C LEU A 105 19.65 1.16 7.36
N GLU A 106 19.28 1.90 6.30
CA GLU A 106 20.21 2.62 5.44
C GLU A 106 21.09 3.60 6.24
N VAL A 107 20.48 4.38 7.16
CA VAL A 107 21.22 5.31 8.03
C VAL A 107 22.18 4.57 8.97
N CYS A 108 21.81 3.36 9.40
CA CYS A 108 22.68 2.51 10.22
C CYS A 108 23.64 1.64 9.39
N SER A 109 23.70 1.81 8.07
CA SER A 109 24.49 0.97 7.15
C SER A 109 24.21 -0.54 7.30
N ALA A 110 22.97 -0.90 7.66
CA ALA A 110 22.50 -2.27 7.80
C ALA A 110 21.82 -2.75 6.50
N PRO A 111 21.88 -4.07 6.19
CA PRO A 111 21.27 -4.60 4.97
C PRO A 111 19.74 -4.49 5.00
N ASP A 112 19.16 -4.07 3.88
CA ASP A 112 17.73 -3.76 3.73
C ASP A 112 17.09 -4.43 2.49
N GLY A 113 17.80 -5.35 1.82
CA GLY A 113 17.39 -5.92 0.53
C GLY A 113 16.01 -6.60 0.54
N GLU A 114 15.66 -7.31 1.62
CA GLU A 114 14.32 -7.90 1.77
C GLU A 114 13.22 -6.84 1.89
N LEU A 115 13.48 -5.74 2.60
CA LEU A 115 12.55 -4.62 2.70
C LEU A 115 12.42 -3.86 1.38
N LEU A 116 13.48 -3.82 0.56
CA LEU A 116 13.43 -3.23 -0.76
C LEU A 116 12.49 -4.00 -1.69
N GLU A 117 12.54 -5.34 -1.68
CA GLU A 117 11.59 -6.15 -2.46
C GLU A 117 10.14 -5.96 -1.96
N LEU A 118 9.92 -5.91 -0.64
CA LEU A 118 8.60 -5.60 -0.09
C LEU A 118 8.10 -4.21 -0.51
N ASP A 119 8.96 -3.18 -0.54
CA ASP A 119 8.58 -1.83 -1.02
C ASP A 119 8.23 -1.85 -2.51
N ARG A 120 8.92 -2.66 -3.33
CA ARG A 120 8.57 -2.83 -4.75
C ARG A 120 7.20 -3.47 -4.94
N VAL A 121 6.91 -4.54 -4.19
CA VAL A 121 5.59 -5.20 -4.24
C VAL A 121 4.48 -4.24 -3.82
N LEU A 122 4.66 -3.53 -2.70
CA LEU A 122 3.68 -2.54 -2.24
C LEU A 122 3.65 -1.30 -3.13
N GLY A 123 4.72 -1.00 -3.87
CA GLY A 123 4.77 0.02 -4.90
C GLY A 123 3.84 -0.31 -6.07
N ARG A 124 3.90 -1.56 -6.57
CA ARG A 124 2.96 -2.05 -7.59
C ARG A 124 1.51 -2.01 -7.11
N HIS A 125 1.26 -2.39 -5.85
CA HIS A 125 -0.07 -2.26 -5.23
C HIS A 125 -0.58 -0.82 -5.30
N GLN A 126 0.23 0.16 -4.87
CA GLN A 126 -0.14 1.57 -4.90
C GLN A 126 -0.42 2.07 -6.31
N GLU A 127 0.47 1.76 -7.25
CA GLU A 127 0.36 2.19 -8.64
C GLU A 127 -0.93 1.66 -9.28
N ALA A 128 -1.23 0.38 -9.08
CA ALA A 128 -2.46 -0.24 -9.54
C ALA A 128 -3.70 0.38 -8.87
N SER A 129 -3.67 0.65 -7.56
CA SER A 129 -4.80 1.28 -6.87
C SER A 129 -5.07 2.71 -7.35
N ASP A 130 -4.01 3.50 -7.56
CA ASP A 130 -4.12 4.89 -8.04
C ASP A 130 -4.60 4.94 -9.50
N SER A 131 -4.09 4.01 -10.33
CA SER A 131 -4.52 3.81 -11.70
C SER A 131 -6.01 3.45 -11.77
N ALA A 132 -6.47 2.48 -10.96
CA ALA A 132 -7.88 2.11 -10.87
C ALA A 132 -8.77 3.33 -10.50
N ALA A 133 -8.39 4.09 -9.48
CA ALA A 133 -9.15 5.27 -9.05
C ALA A 133 -9.20 6.36 -10.15
N THR A 134 -8.10 6.53 -10.87
CA THR A 134 -8.01 7.48 -12.01
C THR A 134 -8.92 7.04 -13.14
N VAL A 135 -8.92 5.75 -13.49
CA VAL A 135 -9.76 5.17 -14.54
C VAL A 135 -11.25 5.25 -14.17
N ALA A 136 -11.63 4.96 -12.93
CA ALA A 136 -13.00 5.11 -12.44
C ALA A 136 -13.48 6.58 -12.51
N THR A 137 -12.58 7.53 -12.26
CA THR A 137 -12.87 8.96 -12.44
C THR A 137 -13.02 9.32 -13.92
N ALA A 138 -12.14 8.82 -14.79
CA ALA A 138 -12.23 9.03 -16.23
C ALA A 138 -13.52 8.47 -16.83
N ALA A 139 -13.98 7.30 -16.36
CA ALA A 139 -15.22 6.66 -16.80
C ALA A 139 -16.49 7.45 -16.46
N ARG A 140 -16.42 8.39 -15.50
CA ARG A 140 -17.52 9.30 -15.14
C ARG A 140 -17.52 10.61 -15.94
N THR A 141 -16.56 10.79 -16.85
CA THR A 141 -16.49 11.99 -17.69
C THR A 141 -17.75 12.12 -18.56
N PRO A 142 -18.44 13.27 -18.55
CA PRO A 142 -19.61 13.46 -19.40
C PRO A 142 -19.29 13.28 -20.88
N ARG A 143 -20.24 12.74 -21.65
CA ARG A 143 -20.17 12.60 -23.12
C ARG A 143 -19.09 11.66 -23.67
N ILE A 144 -18.54 10.75 -22.86
CA ILE A 144 -17.73 9.64 -23.41
C ILE A 144 -18.62 8.64 -24.16
N THR A 145 -18.05 7.97 -25.16
CA THR A 145 -18.79 6.94 -25.91
C THR A 145 -18.97 5.67 -25.07
N PRO A 146 -20.01 4.85 -25.32
CA PRO A 146 -20.15 3.55 -24.67
C PRO A 146 -18.95 2.62 -24.87
N ALA A 147 -18.31 2.67 -26.05
CA ALA A 147 -17.10 1.90 -26.32
C ALA A 147 -15.93 2.34 -25.44
N THR A 148 -15.75 3.66 -25.26
CA THR A 148 -14.73 4.21 -24.35
C THR A 148 -15.00 3.80 -22.90
N ALA A 149 -16.27 3.89 -22.46
CA ALA A 149 -16.65 3.48 -21.11
C ALA A 149 -16.37 1.99 -20.86
N TYR A 150 -16.63 1.12 -21.85
CA TYR A 150 -16.31 -0.30 -21.77
C TYR A 150 -14.80 -0.55 -21.60
N VAL A 151 -13.96 0.09 -22.42
CA VAL A 151 -12.50 -0.05 -22.32
C VAL A 151 -12.00 0.42 -20.95
N LEU A 152 -12.49 1.56 -20.46
CA LEU A 152 -12.15 2.03 -19.11
C LEU A 152 -12.61 1.04 -18.04
N GLY A 153 -13.76 0.39 -18.19
CA GLY A 153 -14.21 -0.68 -17.29
C GLY A 153 -13.28 -1.89 -17.29
N VAL A 154 -12.77 -2.31 -18.45
CA VAL A 154 -11.81 -3.42 -18.56
C VAL A 154 -10.48 -3.05 -17.90
N VAL A 155 -9.94 -1.86 -18.18
CA VAL A 155 -8.71 -1.36 -17.54
C VAL A 155 -8.90 -1.28 -16.02
N HIS A 156 -10.02 -0.74 -15.55
CA HIS A 156 -10.31 -0.69 -14.11
C HIS A 156 -10.27 -2.10 -13.48
N ALA A 157 -10.91 -3.08 -14.11
CA ALA A 157 -10.92 -4.46 -13.62
C ALA A 157 -9.51 -5.07 -13.57
N ASP A 158 -8.71 -4.85 -14.60
CA ASP A 158 -7.31 -5.30 -14.67
C ASP A 158 -6.47 -4.69 -13.53
N GLN A 159 -6.58 -3.38 -13.30
CA GLN A 159 -5.90 -2.73 -12.18
C GLN A 159 -6.36 -3.25 -10.81
N ARG A 160 -7.64 -3.64 -10.66
CA ARG A 160 -8.11 -4.30 -9.42
C ARG A 160 -7.52 -5.69 -9.25
N LEU A 161 -7.24 -6.42 -10.33
CA LEU A 161 -6.56 -7.71 -10.27
C LEU A 161 -5.09 -7.55 -9.88
N ASP A 162 -4.39 -6.55 -10.43
CA ASP A 162 -3.00 -6.24 -10.06
C ASP A 162 -2.86 -5.86 -8.59
N VAL A 163 -3.84 -5.14 -8.03
CA VAL A 163 -3.93 -4.88 -6.59
C VAL A 163 -3.96 -6.18 -5.79
N GLU A 164 -4.80 -7.15 -6.15
CA GLU A 164 -4.89 -8.42 -5.42
C GLU A 164 -3.64 -9.29 -5.64
N ALA A 165 -3.06 -9.28 -6.84
CA ALA A 165 -1.81 -9.98 -7.14
C ALA A 165 -0.65 -9.46 -6.28
N ALA A 166 -0.52 -8.14 -6.13
CA ALA A 166 0.50 -7.53 -5.28
C ALA A 166 0.29 -7.88 -3.80
N ARG A 167 -0.96 -7.95 -3.32
CA ARG A 167 -1.26 -8.40 -1.95
C ARG A 167 -0.87 -9.86 -1.74
N TYR A 168 -1.13 -10.72 -2.73
CA TYR A 168 -0.73 -12.11 -2.70
C TYR A 168 0.79 -12.27 -2.67
N ASP A 169 1.51 -11.56 -3.53
CA ASP A 169 2.97 -11.57 -3.55
C ASP A 169 3.56 -11.11 -2.20
N PHE A 170 3.00 -10.05 -1.61
CA PHE A 170 3.39 -9.60 -0.27
C PHE A 170 3.13 -10.68 0.78
N GLY A 171 1.95 -11.33 0.74
CA GLY A 171 1.60 -12.41 1.65
C GLY A 171 2.48 -13.65 1.52
N ARG A 172 3.07 -13.90 0.35
CA ARG A 172 4.08 -14.96 0.17
C ARG A 172 5.46 -14.58 0.71
N GLN A 173 5.85 -13.32 0.57
CA GLN A 173 7.18 -12.86 0.98
C GLN A 173 7.25 -12.57 2.49
N TRP A 174 6.17 -12.01 3.06
CA TRP A 174 6.14 -11.57 4.46
C TRP A 174 6.54 -12.64 5.49
N PRO A 175 6.07 -13.90 5.42
CA PRO A 175 6.47 -14.94 6.38
C PRO A 175 7.96 -15.28 6.37
N VAL A 176 8.66 -15.01 5.25
CA VAL A 176 10.11 -15.21 5.12
C VAL A 176 10.88 -14.04 5.74
N VAL A 177 10.39 -12.81 5.54
CA VAL A 177 11.06 -11.57 6.01
C VAL A 177 10.78 -11.28 7.49
N ALA A 178 9.55 -11.51 7.96
CA ALA A 178 9.11 -11.13 9.30
C ALA A 178 10.01 -11.66 10.44
N PRO A 179 10.51 -12.91 10.41
CA PRO A 179 11.45 -13.39 11.43
C PRO A 179 12.76 -12.58 11.48
N GLY A 180 13.27 -12.14 10.33
CA GLY A 180 14.49 -11.33 10.22
C GLY A 180 14.33 -9.89 10.72
N LEU A 181 13.10 -9.37 10.79
CA LEU A 181 12.82 -8.05 11.35
C LEU A 181 12.85 -8.04 12.88
N VAL A 182 12.62 -9.21 13.51
CA VAL A 182 12.56 -9.37 14.97
C VAL A 182 13.90 -9.82 15.55
N GLY A 183 14.77 -10.46 14.76
CA GLY A 183 16.15 -10.80 15.16
C GLY A 183 17.18 -10.17 14.23
N PRO A 184 17.99 -9.21 14.70
CA PRO A 184 19.26 -9.49 15.38
C PRO A 184 19.56 -8.53 16.56
N ALA A 185 18.55 -7.88 17.14
CA ALA A 185 18.72 -7.01 18.32
C ALA A 185 19.12 -7.78 19.60
N ALA A 186 19.11 -9.11 19.57
CA ALA A 186 19.52 -9.97 20.69
C ALA A 186 21.01 -10.35 20.69
N VAL A 187 21.79 -10.02 19.65
CA VAL A 187 23.20 -10.45 19.51
C VAL A 187 24.20 -9.32 19.83
N ALA A 188 23.73 -8.14 20.27
CA ALA A 188 24.58 -7.00 20.62
C ALA A 188 24.70 -6.75 22.14
N SER A 189 24.30 -7.71 22.97
CA SER A 189 24.51 -7.70 24.42
C SER A 189 25.38 -8.89 24.81
N ASP A 190 26.68 -8.81 24.52
CA ASP A 190 27.74 -9.55 25.24
C ASP A 190 29.04 -8.75 25.16
#